data_AF-A0A1F3SVJ4-F1
#
_entry.id   AF-A0A1F3SVJ4-F1
#
_cell.length_a   1.000
_cell.length_b   1.000
_cell.length_c   1.000
_cell.angle_alpha   90.00
_cell.angle_beta   90.00
_cell.angle_gamma   90.00
#
_symmetry.space_group_name_H-M   'P 1'
#
loop_
_entity.id
_entity.type
_entity.pdbx_description
1 polymer ?
#
loop_
_entity_poly.entity_id
_entity_poly.type
_entity_poly.pdbx_seq_one_letter_code
_entity_poly.pdbx_strand_id
1 'polypeptide(L)'
;MGTAEGKGNMRSATIALVVRFEGGKPSLVETLSDEREILFLENACEEGEEAPLNELHRRRALQSREDDEFGDYVETLLTQPFLRSDIRDHGVQWLRSKLRIEEYQQTEREAATTIASYAFQVYEQDPDMTDFSLSGTASLVRVRVFVLNKGQETSESKAA
;
A
#
# COMPACT_ATOMS: atom_id res chain seq x y z
N MET A 1 -7.66 5.91 -45.35
CA MET A 1 -8.35 5.71 -44.06
C MET A 1 -7.31 5.24 -43.07
N GLY A 2 -6.74 6.15 -42.29
CA GLY A 2 -5.73 5.84 -41.28
C GLY A 2 -6.41 5.50 -39.96
N THR A 3 -6.14 4.31 -39.43
CA THR A 3 -6.49 3.91 -38.07
C THR A 3 -5.58 4.65 -37.09
N ALA A 4 -6.12 5.68 -36.43
CA ALA A 4 -5.49 6.26 -35.26
C ALA A 4 -5.73 5.32 -34.06
N GLU A 5 -4.87 4.31 -33.92
CA GLU A 5 -4.71 3.61 -32.65
C GLU A 5 -4.09 4.59 -31.67
N GLY A 6 -4.94 5.26 -30.89
CA GLY A 6 -4.52 5.89 -29.66
C GLY A 6 -4.03 4.79 -28.72
N LYS A 7 -2.71 4.60 -28.64
CA LYS A 7 -2.07 3.88 -27.52
C LYS A 7 -2.43 4.63 -26.24
N GLY A 8 -3.57 4.28 -25.64
CA GLY A 8 -3.88 4.62 -24.27
C GLY A 8 -2.75 4.05 -23.42
N ASN A 9 -2.00 4.93 -22.78
CA ASN A 9 -0.93 4.53 -21.87
C ASN A 9 -1.62 3.81 -20.70
N MET A 10 -1.69 2.48 -20.77
CA MET A 10 -2.44 1.66 -19.82
C MET A 10 -1.76 1.84 -18.47
N ARG A 11 -2.46 2.48 -17.52
CA ARG A 11 -1.90 2.71 -16.19
C ARG A 11 -1.78 1.36 -15.49
N SER A 12 -0.55 0.95 -15.22
CA SER A 12 -0.25 -0.22 -14.41
C SER A 12 -0.13 0.21 -12.95
N ALA A 13 -0.95 -0.38 -12.07
CA ALA A 13 -0.81 -0.25 -10.63
C ALA A 13 -0.34 -1.59 -10.03
N THR A 14 0.31 -1.55 -8.87
CA THR A 14 0.71 -2.76 -8.15
C THR A 14 0.00 -2.81 -6.80
N ILE A 15 -0.59 -3.96 -6.47
CA ILE A 15 -1.15 -4.24 -5.15
C ILE A 15 -0.43 -5.44 -4.57
N ALA A 16 0.02 -5.33 -3.33
CA ALA A 16 0.54 -6.46 -2.58
C ALA A 16 -0.49 -6.99 -1.59
N LEU A 17 -0.64 -8.31 -1.59
CA LEU A 17 -1.38 -9.06 -0.58
C LEU A 17 -0.38 -9.65 0.40
N VAL A 18 -0.56 -9.40 1.68
CA VAL A 18 0.22 -10.04 2.74
C VAL A 18 -0.64 -11.11 3.35
N VAL A 19 -0.20 -12.36 3.20
CA VAL A 19 -0.97 -13.55 3.57
C VAL A 19 -0.22 -14.31 4.65
N ARG A 20 -0.98 -14.85 5.61
CA ARG A 20 -0.48 -15.80 6.61
C ARG A 20 -1.26 -17.09 6.50
N PHE A 21 -0.63 -18.22 6.79
CA PHE A 21 -1.34 -19.49 6.92
C PHE A 21 -1.67 -19.77 8.39
N GLU A 22 -2.94 -20.02 8.67
CA GLU A 22 -3.44 -20.42 9.98
C GLU A 22 -4.19 -21.76 9.84
N GLY A 23 -3.63 -22.83 10.39
CA GLY A 23 -4.22 -24.17 10.29
C GLY A 23 -4.36 -24.67 8.84
N GLY A 24 -3.42 -24.31 7.96
CA GLY A 24 -3.43 -24.69 6.55
C GLY A 24 -4.36 -23.87 5.66
N LYS A 25 -5.03 -22.84 6.19
CA LYS A 25 -5.84 -21.91 5.41
C LYS A 25 -5.14 -20.56 5.28
N PRO A 26 -5.08 -19.96 4.08
CA PRO A 26 -4.57 -18.61 3.93
C PRO A 26 -5.54 -17.61 4.57
N SER A 27 -4.99 -16.59 5.24
CA SER A 27 -5.71 -15.44 5.74
C SER A 27 -5.02 -14.17 5.24
N LEU A 28 -5.80 -13.23 4.70
CA LEU A 28 -5.30 -11.92 4.30
C LEU A 28 -5.02 -11.10 5.56
N VAL A 29 -3.76 -10.80 5.81
CA VAL A 29 -3.30 -9.99 6.95
C VAL A 29 -3.38 -8.52 6.58
N GLU A 30 -2.88 -8.16 5.40
CA GLU A 30 -2.75 -6.76 5.01
C GLU A 30 -2.73 -6.59 3.48
N THR A 31 -3.11 -5.39 3.03
CA THR A 31 -3.05 -4.96 1.63
C THR A 31 -2.17 -3.72 1.54
N LEU A 32 -1.20 -3.73 0.61
CA LEU A 32 -0.38 -2.57 0.30
C LEU A 32 -0.62 -2.12 -1.14
N SER A 33 -0.78 -0.81 -1.33
CA SER A 33 -0.87 -0.18 -2.66
C SER A 33 0.27 0.79 -2.94
N ASP A 34 1.06 1.15 -1.93
CA ASP A 34 2.23 2.03 -2.08
C ASP A 34 3.45 1.23 -2.53
N GLU A 35 4.05 1.61 -3.65
CA GLU A 35 5.20 0.91 -4.24
C GLU A 35 6.43 0.86 -3.31
N ARG A 36 6.64 1.89 -2.49
CA ARG A 36 7.78 1.95 -1.55
C ARG A 36 7.58 0.97 -0.40
N GLU A 37 6.35 0.85 0.08
CA GLU A 37 5.99 -0.12 1.11
C GLU A 37 6.06 -1.54 0.59
N ILE A 38 5.61 -1.77 -0.65
CA ILE A 38 5.71 -3.06 -1.33
C ILE A 38 7.19 -3.46 -1.49
N LEU A 39 8.03 -2.55 -1.96
CA LEU A 39 9.47 -2.79 -2.13
C LEU A 39 10.17 -3.04 -0.79
N PHE A 40 9.78 -2.29 0.26
CA PHE A 40 10.29 -2.51 1.60
C PHE A 40 9.95 -3.92 2.10
N LEU A 41 8.68 -4.33 1.96
CA LEU A 41 8.23 -5.65 2.40
C LEU A 41 8.92 -6.77 1.60
N GLU A 42 9.10 -6.57 0.29
CA GLU A 42 9.83 -7.51 -0.57
C GLU A 42 11.26 -7.75 -0.06
N ASN A 43 12.02 -6.68 0.15
CA ASN A 43 13.39 -6.79 0.65
C ASN A 43 13.43 -7.45 2.04
N ALA A 44 12.53 -7.07 2.94
CA ALA A 44 12.49 -7.63 4.29
C ALA A 44 12.13 -9.13 4.29
N CYS A 45 11.26 -9.56 3.37
CA CYS A 45 10.97 -10.98 3.16
C CYS A 45 12.17 -11.73 2.55
N GLU A 46 12.91 -11.13 1.61
CA GLU A 46 14.12 -11.72 1.03
C GLU A 46 15.27 -11.87 2.05
N GLU A 47 15.41 -10.89 2.96
CA GLU A 47 16.39 -10.90 4.05
C GLU A 47 16.01 -11.85 5.20
N GLY A 48 14.79 -12.39 5.18
CA GLY A 48 14.31 -13.35 6.19
C GLY A 48 13.91 -12.70 7.52
N GLU A 49 13.48 -11.43 7.51
CA GLU A 49 12.95 -10.79 8.71
C GLU A 49 11.69 -11.52 9.22
N GLU A 50 11.64 -11.79 10.53
CA GLU A 50 10.52 -12.52 11.15
C GLU A 50 9.22 -11.70 11.19
N ALA A 51 9.32 -10.37 11.25
CA ALA A 51 8.18 -9.49 11.47
C ALA A 51 8.24 -8.17 10.66
N PRO A 52 8.31 -8.24 9.32
CA PRO A 52 8.52 -7.07 8.48
C PRO A 52 7.36 -6.06 8.55
N LEU A 53 6.14 -6.52 8.85
CA LEU A 53 4.98 -5.65 9.06
C LEU A 53 5.11 -4.74 10.28
N ASN A 54 5.78 -5.18 11.34
CA ASN A 54 5.93 -4.36 12.55
C ASN A 54 6.74 -3.10 12.26
N GLU A 55 7.83 -3.25 11.50
CA GLU A 55 8.67 -2.12 11.10
C GLU A 55 7.92 -1.21 10.12
N LEU A 56 7.16 -1.77 9.18
CA LEU A 56 6.30 -0.99 8.29
C LEU A 56 5.28 -0.15 9.07
N HIS A 57 4.57 -0.75 10.04
CA HIS A 57 3.60 -0.06 10.88
C HIS A 57 4.26 1.03 11.73
N ARG A 58 5.46 0.76 12.27
CA ARG A 58 6.23 1.76 13.00
C ARG A 58 6.56 2.97 12.14
N ARG A 59 6.98 2.77 10.89
CA ARG A 59 7.28 3.86 9.94
C ARG A 59 6.04 4.67 9.60
N ARG A 60 4.91 4.01 9.31
CA ARG A 60 3.63 4.70 9.06
C ARG A 60 3.19 5.53 10.25
N ALA A 61 3.29 4.98 11.47
CA ALA A 61 2.92 5.71 12.68
C ALA A 61 3.81 6.93 12.92
N LEU A 62 5.12 6.80 12.67
CA LEU A 62 6.05 7.92 12.76
C LEU A 62 5.72 9.00 11.72
N GLN A 63 5.51 8.62 10.47
CA GLN A 63 5.18 9.54 9.40
C GLN A 63 3.86 10.29 9.68
N SER A 64 2.82 9.58 10.11
CA SER A 64 1.55 10.20 10.48
C SER A 64 1.73 11.24 11.59
N ARG A 65 2.56 10.93 12.60
CA ARG A 65 2.84 11.87 13.68
C ARG A 65 3.59 13.10 13.19
N GLU A 66 4.60 12.92 12.33
CA GLU A 66 5.36 14.03 11.74
C GLU A 66 4.48 14.92 10.85
N ASP A 67 3.57 14.33 10.08
CA ASP A 67 2.62 15.05 9.21
C ASP A 67 1.57 15.85 10.01
N ASP A 68 1.15 15.33 11.16
CA ASP A 68 0.26 16.01 12.11
C ASP A 68 0.97 17.17 12.80
N GLU A 69 2.17 16.93 13.36
CA GLU A 69 3.01 17.96 14.00
C GLU A 69 3.33 19.11 13.02
N PHE A 70 3.60 18.78 11.75
CA PHE A 70 3.82 19.77 10.70
C PHE A 70 2.55 20.55 10.36
N GLY A 71 1.39 19.88 10.34
CA GLY A 71 0.09 20.53 10.17
C GLY A 71 -0.17 21.58 11.25
N ASP A 72 -0.03 21.19 12.52
CA ASP A 72 -0.20 22.08 13.68
C ASP A 72 0.76 23.28 13.63
N TYR A 73 2.01 23.04 13.22
CA TYR A 73 3.00 24.10 13.03
C TYR A 73 2.55 25.11 11.96
N VAL A 74 2.10 24.63 10.80
CA VAL A 74 1.62 25.49 9.71
C VAL A 74 0.40 26.29 10.15
N GLU A 75 -0.57 25.67 10.82
CA GLU A 75 -1.75 26.37 11.34
C GLU A 75 -1.36 27.46 12.34
N THR A 76 -0.47 27.13 13.28
CA THR A 76 0.05 28.09 14.27
C THR A 76 0.75 29.27 13.58
N LEU A 77 1.54 29.00 12.54
CA LEU A 77 2.23 30.04 11.76
C LEU A 77 1.23 30.97 11.05
N LEU A 78 0.15 30.41 10.48
CA LEU A 78 -0.87 31.16 9.74
C LEU A 78 -1.70 32.09 10.63
N THR A 79 -1.80 31.82 11.93
CA THR A 79 -2.47 32.69 12.89
C THR A 79 -1.63 33.88 13.35
N GLN A 80 -0.34 33.92 13.00
CA GLN A 80 0.55 34.97 13.50
C GLN A 80 0.27 36.34 12.84
N PRO A 81 0.19 37.43 13.62
CA PRO A 81 -0.17 38.76 13.12
C PRO A 81 0.91 39.39 12.23
N PHE A 82 2.16 38.94 12.37
CA PHE A 82 3.30 39.44 11.59
C PHE A 82 3.49 38.70 10.26
N LEU A 83 2.70 37.66 9.99
CA LEU A 83 2.81 36.91 8.74
C LEU A 83 2.29 37.76 7.58
N ARG A 84 3.09 37.89 6.53
CA ARG A 84 2.69 38.58 5.31
C ARG A 84 1.51 37.86 4.64
N SER A 85 0.62 38.63 4.02
CA SER A 85 -0.64 38.11 3.45
C SER A 85 -0.41 37.10 2.32
N ASP A 86 0.62 37.30 1.50
CA ASP A 86 1.03 36.37 0.45
C ASP A 86 1.43 34.99 1.00
N ILE A 87 2.23 34.95 2.07
CA ILE A 87 2.62 33.70 2.74
C ILE A 87 1.38 33.02 3.35
N ARG A 88 0.45 33.82 3.92
CA ARG A 88 -0.80 33.30 4.47
C ARG A 88 -1.65 32.63 3.40
N ASP A 89 -1.82 33.27 2.25
CA ASP A 89 -2.59 32.73 1.14
C ASP A 89 -1.99 31.42 0.61
N HIS A 90 -0.66 31.35 0.49
CA HIS A 90 0.04 30.12 0.11
C HIS A 90 -0.17 28.99 1.11
N GLY A 91 -0.11 29.27 2.42
CA GLY A 91 -0.36 28.25 3.44
C GLY A 91 -1.80 27.73 3.41
N VAL A 92 -2.79 28.61 3.18
CA VAL A 92 -4.19 28.18 3.01
C VAL A 92 -4.37 27.33 1.75
N GLN A 93 -3.71 27.68 0.64
CA GLN A 93 -3.72 26.86 -0.58
C GLN A 93 -3.07 25.49 -0.37
N TRP A 94 -1.97 25.44 0.38
CA TRP A 94 -1.32 24.20 0.75
C TRP A 94 -2.25 23.32 1.60
N LEU A 95 -2.90 23.86 2.64
CA LEU A 95 -3.87 23.12 3.47
C LEU A 95 -5.01 22.53 2.64
N ARG A 96 -5.59 23.30 1.72
CA ARG A 96 -6.62 22.80 0.79
C ARG A 96 -6.11 21.66 -0.10
N SER A 97 -4.86 21.77 -0.54
CA SER A 97 -4.22 20.74 -1.36
C SER A 97 -3.97 19.47 -0.55
N LYS A 98 -3.52 19.60 0.70
CA LYS A 98 -3.35 18.48 1.64
C LYS A 98 -4.66 17.72 1.83
N LEU A 99 -5.74 18.41 2.19
CA LEU A 99 -7.07 17.80 2.37
C LEU A 99 -7.53 17.03 1.13
N ARG A 100 -7.35 17.63 -0.06
CA ARG A 100 -7.73 16.98 -1.31
C ARG A 100 -6.89 15.74 -1.60
N ILE A 101 -5.60 15.76 -1.28
CA ILE A 101 -4.72 14.58 -1.42
C ILE A 101 -5.17 13.47 -0.47
N GLU A 102 -5.51 13.79 0.77
CA GLU A 102 -6.02 12.82 1.75
C GLU A 102 -7.33 12.17 1.28
N GLU A 103 -8.26 12.94 0.70
CA GLU A 103 -9.49 12.41 0.10
C GLU A 103 -9.19 11.42 -1.05
N TYR A 104 -8.23 11.77 -1.91
CA TYR A 104 -7.80 10.87 -2.99
C TYR A 104 -7.16 9.60 -2.45
N GLN A 105 -6.28 9.70 -1.45
CA GLN A 105 -5.64 8.56 -0.80
C GLN A 105 -6.66 7.65 -0.12
N GLN A 106 -7.69 8.22 0.50
CA GLN A 106 -8.77 7.44 1.09
C GLN A 106 -9.55 6.65 0.04
N THR A 107 -9.91 7.31 -1.08
CA THR A 107 -10.57 6.66 -2.21
C THR A 107 -9.69 5.56 -2.82
N GLU A 108 -8.39 5.81 -2.92
CA GLU A 108 -7.40 4.83 -3.41
C GLU A 108 -7.31 3.61 -2.50
N ARG A 109 -7.27 3.80 -1.18
CA ARG A 109 -7.27 2.70 -0.20
C ARG A 109 -8.51 1.83 -0.33
N GLU A 110 -9.70 2.43 -0.46
CA GLU A 110 -10.95 1.70 -0.62
C GLU A 110 -10.98 0.88 -1.93
N ALA A 111 -10.49 1.47 -3.02
CA ALA A 111 -10.34 0.77 -4.29
C ALA A 111 -9.33 -0.39 -4.16
N ALA A 112 -8.19 -0.16 -3.50
CA ALA A 112 -7.18 -1.17 -3.26
C ALA A 112 -7.72 -2.34 -2.43
N THR A 113 -8.47 -2.08 -1.36
CA THR A 113 -9.12 -3.13 -0.55
C THR A 113 -10.10 -3.97 -1.36
N THR A 114 -10.87 -3.32 -2.25
CA THR A 114 -11.82 -4.02 -3.13
C THR A 114 -11.09 -4.94 -4.10
N ILE A 115 -10.05 -4.44 -4.76
CA ILE A 115 -9.22 -5.23 -5.68
C ILE A 115 -8.52 -6.36 -4.93
N ALA A 116 -7.99 -6.09 -3.74
CA ALA A 116 -7.31 -7.06 -2.92
C ALA A 116 -8.23 -8.19 -2.46
N SER A 117 -9.47 -7.87 -2.09
CA SER A 117 -10.47 -8.89 -1.72
C SER A 117 -10.74 -9.85 -2.88
N TYR A 118 -10.90 -9.32 -4.10
CA TYR A 118 -11.07 -10.14 -5.29
C TYR A 118 -9.80 -10.95 -5.61
N ALA A 119 -8.63 -10.30 -5.57
CA ALA A 119 -7.35 -10.94 -5.84
C ALA A 119 -7.06 -12.07 -4.84
N PHE A 120 -7.43 -11.89 -3.57
CA PHE A 120 -7.29 -12.91 -2.54
C PHE A 120 -8.17 -14.13 -2.83
N GLN A 121 -9.41 -13.95 -3.30
CA GLN A 121 -10.26 -15.07 -3.73
C GLN A 121 -9.65 -15.87 -4.89
N VAL A 122 -8.96 -15.19 -5.81
CA VAL A 122 -8.25 -15.86 -6.90
C VAL A 122 -7.06 -16.66 -6.33
N TYR A 123 -6.31 -16.09 -5.39
CA TYR A 123 -5.23 -16.78 -4.69
C TYR A 123 -5.72 -18.01 -3.89
N GLU A 124 -6.90 -17.95 -3.26
CA GLU A 124 -7.49 -19.10 -2.56
C GLU A 124 -7.79 -20.29 -3.50
N GLN A 125 -8.05 -20.02 -4.78
CA GLN A 125 -8.28 -21.05 -5.79
C GLN A 125 -6.97 -21.67 -6.30
N ASP A 126 -5.91 -20.86 -6.39
CA ASP A 126 -4.57 -21.27 -6.82
C ASP A 126 -3.48 -20.63 -5.94
N PRO A 127 -3.11 -21.27 -4.81
CA PRO A 127 -2.14 -20.73 -3.86
C PRO A 127 -0.70 -20.64 -4.39
N ASP A 128 -0.40 -21.28 -5.52
CA ASP A 128 0.91 -21.17 -6.16
C ASP A 128 1.03 -19.86 -6.97
N MET A 129 -0.10 -19.20 -7.27
CA MET A 129 -0.13 -17.96 -8.04
C MET A 129 0.20 -16.74 -7.17
N THR A 130 1.49 -16.50 -6.98
CA THR A 130 2.01 -15.42 -6.12
C THR A 130 2.30 -14.10 -6.86
N ASP A 131 2.31 -14.09 -8.19
CA ASP A 131 2.45 -12.88 -9.01
C ASP A 131 1.59 -13.01 -10.26
N PHE A 132 0.60 -12.12 -10.40
CA PHE A 132 -0.36 -12.16 -11.49
C PHE A 132 -0.89 -10.77 -11.83
N SER A 133 -1.74 -10.66 -12.85
CA SER A 133 -2.32 -9.39 -13.25
C SER A 133 -3.83 -9.49 -13.44
N LEU A 134 -4.54 -8.52 -12.88
CA LEU A 134 -5.97 -8.31 -13.09
C LEU A 134 -6.15 -7.24 -14.17
N SER A 135 -6.89 -7.59 -15.23
CA SER A 135 -7.15 -6.68 -16.35
C SER A 135 -8.57 -6.11 -16.24
N GLY A 136 -8.66 -4.79 -16.17
CA GLY A 136 -9.92 -4.05 -16.30
C GLY A 136 -10.09 -3.49 -17.72
N THR A 137 -11.22 -2.82 -17.96
CA THR A 137 -11.52 -2.17 -19.24
C THR A 137 -10.56 -1.04 -19.62
N ALA A 138 -9.87 -0.45 -18.64
CA ALA A 138 -8.95 0.68 -18.85
C ALA A 138 -7.66 0.61 -18.01
N SER A 139 -7.45 -0.46 -17.24
CA SER A 139 -6.35 -0.56 -16.27
C SER A 139 -5.80 -1.98 -16.17
N LEU A 140 -4.52 -2.07 -15.82
CA LEU A 140 -3.87 -3.32 -15.45
C LEU A 140 -3.42 -3.19 -13.99
N VAL A 141 -3.77 -4.16 -13.16
CA VAL A 141 -3.30 -4.20 -11.78
C VAL A 141 -2.46 -5.45 -11.59
N ARG A 142 -1.17 -5.28 -11.35
CA ARG A 142 -0.28 -6.38 -10.95
C ARG A 142 -0.54 -6.69 -9.47
N VAL A 143 -0.79 -7.94 -9.17
CA VAL A 143 -0.97 -8.43 -7.80
C VAL A 143 0.25 -9.25 -7.43
N ARG A 144 0.83 -8.95 -6.27
CA ARG A 144 1.94 -9.72 -5.69
C ARG A 144 1.54 -10.24 -4.32
N VAL A 145 1.83 -11.50 -4.03
CA VAL A 145 1.44 -12.15 -2.77
C VAL A 145 2.70 -12.46 -1.96
N PHE A 146 2.77 -11.90 -0.76
CA PHE A 146 3.82 -12.14 0.22
C PHE A 146 3.27 -13.05 1.30
N VAL A 147 3.82 -14.27 1.39
CA VAL A 147 3.41 -15.26 2.39
C VAL A 147 4.33 -15.15 3.61
N LEU A 148 3.79 -14.64 4.71
CA LEU A 148 4.44 -14.63 6.01
C LEU A 148 4.26 -16.02 6.64
N ASN A 149 5.35 -16.78 6.73
CA ASN A 149 5.54 -18.13 7.34
C ASN A 149 6.01 -19.20 6.33
N LYS A 150 7.30 -19.18 5.96
CA LYS A 150 8.01 -20.37 5.43
C LYS A 150 8.98 -20.98 6.47
N GLY A 151 8.62 -20.92 7.75
CA GLY A 151 9.59 -21.13 8.85
C GLY A 151 9.23 -22.09 9.98
N GLN A 152 8.19 -22.95 9.87
CA GLN A 152 7.95 -24.01 10.87
C GLN A 152 7.38 -25.31 10.26
N GLU A 153 7.92 -25.76 9.12
CA GLU A 153 7.72 -27.14 8.66
C GLU A 153 9.07 -27.77 8.31
N THR A 154 9.88 -28.12 9.30
CA THR A 154 10.82 -29.27 9.25
C THR A 154 11.53 -29.48 10.58
N SER A 155 11.67 -30.76 10.97
CA SER A 155 12.22 -31.34 12.22
C SER A 155 11.25 -31.29 13.42
N GLU A 156 10.69 -32.38 13.96
CA GLU A 156 11.11 -33.77 14.04
C GLU A 156 9.89 -34.73 14.00
N SER A 157 9.73 -35.48 12.90
CA SER A 157 9.01 -36.75 12.89
C SER A 157 10.02 -37.85 12.61
N LYS A 158 10.88 -38.14 13.59
CA LYS A 158 11.70 -39.36 13.67
C LYS A 158 12.16 -39.59 15.11
N ALA A 159 11.28 -40.20 15.89
CA ALA A 159 11.68 -41.02 17.04
C ALA A 159 10.74 -42.23 17.06
N ALA A 160 11.14 -43.24 16.28
CA ALA A 160 10.73 -44.63 16.45
C ALA A 160 11.87 -45.36 17.17
#